data_AF-A0AAD6JCW8-F1
#
_entry.id   AF-A0AAD6JCW8-F1
#
_cell.length_a   1.000
_cell.length_b   1.000
_cell.length_c   1.000
_cell.angle_alpha   90.00
_cell.angle_beta   90.00
_cell.angle_gamma   90.00
#
_symmetry.space_group_name_H-M   'P 1'
#
loop_
_entity.id
_entity.type
_entity.pdbx_description
1 polymer ?
#
loop_
_entity_poly.entity_id
_entity_poly.type
_entity_poly.pdbx_seq_one_letter_code
_entity_poly.pdbx_strand_id
1 'polypeptide(L)'
;MDKRTDHVKWEKVKGRGLVDSVFSWSIEDLLSKDLYKDQVEKIPDSFTSTAHYMKAFIIPLQEETHADLLSNAESLAGAPTYRILRPRFCPRSP
;
A
#
# COMPACT_ATOMS: atom_id res chain seq x y z
N MET A 1 -21.02 -16.05 -19.00
CA MET A 1 -19.74 -16.51 -18.42
C MET A 1 -19.85 -16.31 -16.92
N ASP A 2 -19.95 -17.42 -16.19
CA ASP A 2 -20.04 -17.49 -14.74
C ASP A 2 -18.78 -16.90 -14.11
N LYS A 3 -18.91 -15.76 -13.44
CA LYS A 3 -17.80 -15.19 -12.65
C LYS A 3 -17.88 -15.82 -11.28
N ARG A 4 -17.15 -16.92 -11.11
CA ARG A 4 -16.91 -17.51 -9.80
C ARG A 4 -16.13 -16.50 -8.96
N THR A 5 -16.86 -15.73 -8.16
CA THR A 5 -16.29 -14.87 -7.13
C THR A 5 -15.90 -15.78 -5.97
N ASP A 6 -14.68 -16.30 -6.00
CA ASP A 6 -14.11 -17.00 -4.87
C ASP A 6 -13.94 -15.95 -3.75
N HIS A 7 -14.94 -15.86 -2.86
CA HIS A 7 -14.84 -15.08 -1.63
C HIS A 7 -13.78 -15.75 -0.74
N VAL A 8 -12.51 -15.43 -1.00
CA VAL A 8 -11.41 -15.80 -0.12
C VAL A 8 -11.67 -15.13 1.23
N LYS A 9 -12.10 -15.93 2.20
CA LYS A 9 -12.35 -15.49 3.57
C LYS A 9 -11.00 -15.26 4.24
N TRP A 10 -10.45 -14.06 4.08
CA TRP A 10 -9.28 -13.63 4.83
C TRP A 10 -9.69 -13.51 6.31
N GLU A 11 -9.26 -14.46 7.13
CA GLU A 11 -9.35 -14.29 8.57
C GLU A 11 -8.54 -13.05 8.95
N LYS A 12 -9.19 -12.08 9.59
CA LYS A 12 -8.54 -10.87 10.08
C LYS A 12 -7.54 -11.27 11.16
N VAL A 13 -6.27 -11.36 10.77
CA VAL A 13 -5.18 -11.52 11.74
C VAL A 13 -4.96 -10.19 12.44
N LYS A 14 -5.00 -10.23 13.77
CA LYS A 14 -4.82 -9.06 14.62
C LYS A 14 -3.48 -8.38 14.29
N GLY A 15 -3.51 -7.05 14.15
CA GLY A 15 -2.31 -6.24 13.88
C GLY A 15 -1.98 -6.03 12.40
N ARG A 16 -2.72 -6.65 11.46
CA ARG A 16 -2.49 -6.41 10.02
C ARG A 16 -3.21 -5.21 9.42
N GLY A 17 -3.91 -4.40 10.21
CA GLY A 17 -4.73 -3.29 9.69
C GLY A 17 -3.98 -2.32 8.77
N LEU A 18 -2.77 -1.90 9.15
CA LEU A 18 -1.95 -1.01 8.33
C LEU A 18 -1.45 -1.73 7.06
N VAL A 19 -0.94 -2.96 7.22
CA VAL A 19 -0.46 -3.80 6.12
C VAL A 19 -1.56 -4.03 5.10
N ASP A 20 -2.71 -4.53 5.55
CA ASP A 20 -3.87 -4.79 4.70
C ASP A 20 -4.34 -3.51 3.97
N SER A 21 -4.24 -2.33 4.61
CA SER A 21 -4.55 -1.04 3.98
C SER A 21 -3.53 -0.68 2.90
N VAL A 22 -2.23 -0.73 3.19
CA VAL A 22 -1.16 -0.38 2.25
C VAL A 22 -1.20 -1.30 1.02
N PHE A 23 -1.41 -2.60 1.22
CA PHE A 23 -1.52 -3.58 0.12
C PHE A 23 -2.86 -3.52 -0.62
N SER A 24 -3.85 -2.79 -0.12
CA SER A 24 -5.12 -2.57 -0.82
C SER A 24 -5.09 -1.42 -1.83
N TRP A 25 -4.07 -0.56 -1.77
CA TRP A 25 -3.93 0.55 -2.69
C TRP A 25 -3.67 0.08 -4.12
N SER A 26 -4.31 0.74 -5.08
CA SER A 26 -3.92 0.60 -6.48
C SER A 26 -2.61 1.35 -6.74
N ILE A 27 -1.97 1.07 -7.87
CA ILE A 27 -0.79 1.83 -8.30
C ILE A 27 -1.14 3.31 -8.54
N GLU A 28 -2.37 3.61 -8.98
CA GLU A 28 -2.85 4.99 -9.16
C GLU A 28 -2.97 5.70 -7.80
N ASP A 29 -3.51 5.03 -6.78
CA ASP A 29 -3.59 5.57 -5.41
C ASP A 29 -2.20 5.82 -4.83
N LEU A 30 -1.27 4.87 -5.04
CA LEU A 30 0.11 4.97 -4.58
C LEU A 30 0.83 6.18 -5.20
N LEU A 31 0.56 6.49 -6.46
CA LEU A 31 1.15 7.63 -7.19
C LEU A 31 0.39 8.96 -6.98
N SER A 32 -0.70 8.96 -6.23
CA SER A 32 -1.53 10.14 -5.98
C SER A 32 -0.99 10.98 -4.83
N LYS A 33 -0.58 12.23 -5.11
CA LYS A 33 -0.02 13.15 -4.09
C LYS A 33 -1.01 13.60 -3.01
N ASP A 34 -2.31 13.42 -3.24
CA ASP A 34 -3.37 13.97 -2.41
C ASP A 34 -4.29 12.89 -1.82
N LEU A 35 -3.84 11.62 -1.75
CA LEU A 35 -4.69 10.48 -1.33
C LEU A 35 -5.41 10.70 0.02
N TYR A 36 -4.73 11.35 0.98
CA TYR A 36 -5.25 11.60 2.33
C TYR A 36 -5.46 13.08 2.66
N LYS A 37 -5.30 14.00 1.69
CA LYS A 37 -5.28 15.45 1.92
C LYS A 37 -6.47 15.99 2.73
N ASP A 38 -7.67 15.50 2.42
CA ASP A 38 -8.92 15.93 3.07
C ASP A 38 -9.34 15.04 4.26
N GLN A 39 -8.54 14.02 4.57
CA GLN A 39 -8.79 13.04 5.64
C GLN A 39 -7.86 13.24 6.84
N VAL A 40 -6.73 13.93 6.66
CA VAL A 40 -5.79 14.27 7.73
C VAL A 40 -6.39 15.40 8.57
N GLU A 41 -7.04 15.02 9.66
CA GLU A 41 -7.48 15.96 10.68
C GLU A 41 -6.32 16.38 11.59
N LYS A 42 -6.40 17.58 12.17
CA LYS A 42 -5.43 18.03 13.17
C LYS A 42 -5.48 17.09 14.37
N ILE A 43 -4.31 16.57 14.78
CA ILE A 43 -4.20 15.75 15.99
C ILE A 43 -4.64 16.59 17.21
N PRO A 44 -5.57 16.09 18.03
CA PRO A 44 -6.01 16.78 19.24
C PRO A 44 -4.87 16.94 20.26
N ASP A 45 -4.89 18.03 21.01
CA ASP A 45 -3.89 18.30 22.07
C ASP A 45 -4.07 17.39 23.31
N SER A 46 -5.25 16.77 23.45
CA SER A 46 -5.54 15.83 24.55
C SER A 46 -6.50 14.72 24.10
N PHE A 47 -6.43 13.58 24.80
CA PHE A 47 -7.21 12.38 24.47
C PHE A 47 -8.05 11.93 25.66
N THR A 48 -9.31 11.60 25.37
CA THR A 48 -10.28 11.15 26.37
C THR A 48 -10.14 9.66 26.73
N SER A 49 -9.43 8.89 25.91
CA SER A 49 -9.15 7.47 26.12
C SER A 49 -8.02 6.97 25.21
N THR A 50 -7.47 5.79 25.52
CA THR A 50 -6.54 5.11 24.62
C THR A 50 -7.15 4.82 23.25
N ALA A 51 -8.44 4.47 23.18
CA ALA A 51 -9.11 4.24 21.91
C ALA A 51 -9.21 5.52 21.05
N HIS A 52 -9.49 6.67 21.69
CA HIS A 52 -9.49 7.97 21.03
C HIS A 52 -8.10 8.33 20.50
N TYR A 53 -7.06 8.12 21.31
CA TYR A 53 -5.66 8.27 20.87
C TYR A 53 -5.35 7.40 19.66
N MET A 54 -5.60 6.08 19.75
CA MET A 54 -5.29 5.15 18.65
C MET A 54 -6.01 5.53 17.36
N LYS A 55 -7.28 5.99 17.45
CA LYS A 55 -8.05 6.41 16.28
C LYS A 55 -7.48 7.66 15.61
N ALA A 56 -7.01 8.63 16.40
CA ALA A 56 -6.47 9.90 15.89
C ALA A 56 -5.21 9.70 15.03
N PHE A 57 -4.46 8.61 15.23
CA PHE A 57 -3.23 8.31 14.50
C PHE A 57 -3.41 7.39 13.29
N ILE A 58 -4.61 6.87 13.01
CA ILE A 58 -4.81 5.96 11.87
C ILE A 58 -4.48 6.66 10.54
N ILE A 59 -5.12 7.80 10.26
CA ILE A 59 -4.90 8.53 9.00
C ILE A 59 -3.48 9.12 8.92
N PRO A 60 -2.93 9.77 9.97
CA PRO A 60 -1.54 10.25 9.95
C PRO A 60 -0.52 9.17 9.63
N LEU A 61 -0.64 7.96 10.20
CA LEU A 61 0.29 6.86 9.92
C LEU A 61 0.15 6.33 8.48
N GLN A 62 -1.07 6.29 7.95
CA GLN A 62 -1.33 5.90 6.56
C GLN A 62 -0.76 6.93 5.59
N GLU A 63 -0.90 8.23 5.88
CA GLU A 63 -0.30 9.31 5.09
C GLU A 63 1.23 9.19 5.11
N GLU A 64 1.84 9.07 6.30
CA GLU A 64 3.31 8.99 6.42
C GLU A 64 3.86 7.82 5.60
N THR A 65 3.23 6.65 5.73
CA THR A 65 3.60 5.45 4.97
C THR A 65 3.40 5.66 3.47
N HIS A 66 2.34 6.35 3.07
CA HIS A 66 2.06 6.66 1.66
C HIS A 66 3.11 7.61 1.08
N ALA A 67 3.47 8.67 1.80
CA ALA A 67 4.47 9.65 1.38
C ALA A 67 5.86 9.00 1.19
N ASP A 68 6.27 8.12 2.11
CA ASP A 68 7.51 7.35 1.99
C ASP A 68 7.50 6.41 0.78
N LEU A 69 6.37 5.72 0.54
CA LEU A 69 6.24 4.83 -0.62
C LEU A 69 6.20 5.59 -1.94
N LEU A 70 5.51 6.73 -1.99
CA LEU A 70 5.48 7.62 -3.15
C LEU A 70 6.88 8.11 -3.50
N SER A 71 7.66 8.58 -2.51
CA SER A 71 9.04 9.02 -2.72
C SER A 71 9.92 7.90 -3.30
N ASN A 72 9.77 6.68 -2.78
CA ASN A 72 10.46 5.51 -3.32
C ASN A 72 10.01 5.14 -4.74
N ALA A 73 8.72 5.26 -5.05
CA ALA A 73 8.18 5.02 -6.38
C ALA A 73 8.66 6.05 -7.41
N GLU A 74 8.74 7.33 -7.01
CA GLU A 74 9.34 8.40 -7.83
C GLU A 74 10.82 8.10 -8.13
N SER A 75 11.56 7.57 -7.15
CA SER A 75 12.94 7.10 -7.35
C SER A 75 13.01 5.91 -8.33
N LEU A 76 12.11 4.94 -8.18
CA LEU A 76 12.02 3.75 -9.04
C LEU A 76 11.68 4.12 -10.48
N ALA A 77 10.87 5.16 -10.70
CA ALA A 77 10.51 5.63 -12.04
C ALA A 77 11.75 6.04 -12.87
N GLY A 78 12.84 6.47 -12.19
CA GLY A 78 14.13 6.77 -12.82
C GLY A 78 15.07 5.57 -12.97
N ALA A 79 14.73 4.39 -12.45
CA ALA A 79 15.60 3.24 -12.45
C ALA A 79 15.65 2.53 -13.82
N PRO A 80 16.79 1.89 -14.18
CA PRO A 80 16.87 1.05 -15.37
C PRO A 80 15.85 -0.09 -15.31
N THR A 81 15.03 -0.23 -16.35
CA THR A 81 14.08 -1.33 -16.48
C THR A 81 14.51 -2.28 -17.59
N TYR A 82 14.29 -3.58 -17.39
CA TYR A 82 14.56 -4.59 -18.41
C TYR A 82 13.33 -5.46 -18.63
N ARG A 83 12.95 -5.64 -19.89
CA ARG A 83 11.85 -6.50 -20.28
C ARG A 83 12.39 -7.84 -20.78
N ILE A 84 12.14 -8.90 -20.02
CA ILE A 84 12.47 -10.27 -20.43
C ILE A 84 11.41 -10.72 -21.45
N LEU A 85 11.79 -10.77 -22.72
CA LEU A 85 10.87 -11.14 -23.80
C LEU A 85 10.69 -12.65 -23.94
N ARG A 86 11.80 -13.41 -23.91
CA ARG A 86 11.81 -14.88 -23.85
C ARG A 86 13.13 -15.36 -23.24
N PRO A 87 13.11 -16.30 -22.27
CA PRO A 87 14.31 -17.02 -21.88
C PRO A 87 14.84 -17.76 -23.10
N ARG A 88 16.08 -17.50 -23.51
CA ARG A 88 16.74 -18.38 -24.49
C ARG A 88 17.00 -19.70 -23.78
N PHE A 89 16.38 -20.78 -24.25
CA PHE A 89 16.84 -22.12 -23.90
C PHE A 89 18.24 -22.29 -24.49
N CYS A 90 19.23 -22.42 -23.63
CA CYS A 90 20.56 -22.89 -24.03
C CYS A 90 20.49 -24.42 -24.06
N PRO A 91 20.53 -25.07 -25.23
CA PRO A 91 20.64 -26.53 -25.26
C PRO A 91 21.95 -26.94 -24.57
N ARG A 92 21.89 -27.95 -23.70
CA ARG A 92 23.11 -28.57 -23.15
C ARG A 92 23.90 -29.12 -24.33
N SER A 93 25.18 -28.75 -24.40
CA SER A 93 26.11 -29.33 -25.37
C SER A 93 26.16 -30.85 -25.16
N PRO A 94 26.23 -31.63 -26.26
CA PRO A 94 26.19 -33.09 -26.22
C PRO A 94 27.33 -33.71 -25.42
#